data_AF-K5WFU4-F1
#
_entry.id   AF-K5WFU4-F1
#
_cell.length_a   1.000
_cell.length_b   1.000
_cell.length_c   1.000
_cell.angle_alpha   90.00
_cell.angle_beta   90.00
_cell.angle_gamma   90.00
#
_symmetry.space_group_name_H-M   'P 1'
#
loop_
_entity.id
_entity.type
_entity.pdbx_description
1 polymer ?
#
loop_
_entity_poly.entity_id
_entity_poly.type
_entity_poly.pdbx_seq_one_letter_code
_entity_poly.pdbx_strand_id
1 'polypeptide(L)' 'MPRKAKQQPAPASTPYLSRPPLQAPPPPAHPNAARLTVSDIETMLNPEAIMDAVRNWGIAPATAVEDCINL' A
#
# COMPACT_ATOMS: atom_id res chain seq x y z
N MET A 1 -36.28 -56.86 -28.56
CA MET A 1 -35.06 -56.53 -27.78
C MET A 1 -35.16 -55.08 -27.29
N PRO A 2 -34.96 -54.78 -26.00
CA PRO A 2 -35.03 -53.40 -25.49
C PRO A 2 -33.71 -52.66 -25.78
N ARG A 3 -33.78 -51.39 -26.20
CA ARG A 3 -32.61 -50.56 -26.49
C ARG A 3 -32.07 -49.90 -25.22
N LYS A 4 -30.76 -49.98 -24.98
CA LYS A 4 -30.08 -49.25 -23.91
C LYS A 4 -30.11 -47.75 -24.19
N ALA A 5 -30.63 -46.96 -23.25
CA ALA A 5 -30.52 -45.50 -23.30
C ALA A 5 -29.05 -45.11 -23.02
N LYS A 6 -28.48 -44.23 -23.84
CA LYS A 6 -27.14 -43.69 -23.59
C LYS A 6 -27.18 -42.84 -22.31
N GLN A 7 -26.30 -43.14 -21.36
CA GLN A 7 -26.12 -42.32 -20.16
C GLN A 7 -25.69 -40.90 -20.56
N GLN A 8 -26.21 -39.91 -19.83
CA GLN A 8 -25.87 -38.51 -20.07
C GLN A 8 -24.36 -38.27 -19.83
N PRO A 9 -23.70 -37.42 -20.65
CA PRO A 9 -22.29 -37.11 -20.46
C PRO A 9 -22.05 -36.44 -19.09
N ALA A 10 -20.92 -36.73 -18.47
CA ALA A 10 -20.50 -36.02 -17.27
C ALA A 10 -20.22 -34.53 -17.58
N PRO A 11 -20.50 -33.60 -16.64
CA PRO A 11 -20.17 -32.19 -16.80
C PRO A 11 -18.67 -31.99 -17.05
N ALA A 12 -18.31 -31.00 -17.88
CA ALA A 12 -16.93 -30.66 -18.16
C ALA A 12 -16.21 -30.14 -16.89
N SER A 13 -14.93 -30.48 -16.75
CA SER A 13 -14.09 -29.96 -15.66
C SER A 13 -13.99 -28.43 -15.75
N THR A 14 -14.15 -27.74 -14.63
CA THR A 14 -13.96 -26.30 -14.54
C THR A 14 -12.47 -25.96 -14.70
N PRO A 15 -12.12 -24.92 -15.48
CA PRO A 15 -10.73 -24.54 -15.66
C PRO A 15 -10.12 -24.06 -14.34
N TYR A 16 -8.89 -24.49 -14.07
CA TYR A 16 -8.13 -24.06 -12.90
C TYR A 16 -7.71 -22.60 -13.07
N LEU A 17 -8.21 -21.71 -12.20
CA LEU A 17 -7.81 -20.30 -12.21
C LEU A 17 -6.47 -20.15 -11.50
N SER A 18 -5.39 -20.05 -12.27
CA SER A 18 -4.07 -19.70 -11.74
C SER A 18 -4.12 -18.30 -11.13
N ARG A 19 -3.71 -18.17 -9.86
CA ARG A 19 -3.54 -16.86 -9.22
C ARG A 19 -2.45 -16.08 -9.98
N PRO A 20 -2.70 -14.82 -10.38
CA PRO A 20 -1.66 -14.01 -10.98
C PRO A 20 -0.45 -13.89 -10.06
N PRO A 21 0.78 -13.84 -10.62
CA PRO A 21 1.96 -13.55 -9.82
C PRO A 21 1.78 -12.22 -9.08
N LEU A 22 2.32 -12.13 -7.87
CA LEU A 22 2.28 -10.91 -7.09
C LEU A 22 3.02 -9.81 -7.86
N GLN A 23 2.25 -8.87 -8.42
CA GLN A 23 2.79 -7.76 -9.17
C GLN A 23 3.37 -6.73 -8.20
N ALA A 24 4.55 -6.18 -8.53
CA ALA A 24 5.12 -5.08 -7.79
C ALA A 24 4.15 -3.88 -7.79
N PRO A 25 4.08 -3.11 -6.69
CA PRO A 25 3.25 -1.91 -6.65
C PRO A 25 3.73 -0.91 -7.71
N PRO A 26 2.81 -0.15 -8.32
CA PRO A 26 3.17 0.81 -9.37
C PRO A 26 4.16 1.87 -8.87
N PRO A 27 4.95 2.47 -9.78
CA PRO A 27 5.89 3.52 -9.42
C PRO A 27 5.17 4.76 -8.86
N PRO A 28 5.86 5.61 -8.08
CA PRO A 28 5.29 6.86 -7.60
C PRO A 28 4.76 7.73 -8.74
N ALA A 29 3.65 8.42 -8.52
CA ALA A 29 3.04 9.29 -9.52
C ALA A 29 3.95 10.46 -9.94
N HIS A 30 4.87 10.86 -9.06
CA HIS A 30 5.85 11.91 -9.33
C HIS A 30 7.27 11.29 -9.45
N PRO A 31 8.03 11.60 -10.52
CA PRO A 31 9.30 10.94 -10.79
C PRO A 31 10.38 11.16 -9.71
N ASN A 32 10.27 12.26 -8.96
CA ASN A 32 11.21 12.58 -7.87
C ASN A 32 10.64 12.30 -6.46
N ALA A 33 9.48 11.66 -6.34
CA ALA A 33 8.90 11.37 -5.03
C ALA A 33 9.53 10.12 -4.40
N ALA A 34 10.01 10.28 -3.17
CA ALA A 34 10.42 9.16 -2.32
C ALA A 34 9.18 8.45 -1.74
N ARG A 35 9.30 7.14 -1.51
CA ARG A 35 8.30 6.38 -0.74
C ARG A 35 8.67 6.47 0.74
N LEU A 36 7.76 6.98 1.56
CA LEU A 36 7.91 6.96 3.00
C LEU A 36 7.75 5.53 3.53
N THR A 37 8.64 5.13 4.41
CA THR A 37 8.56 3.88 5.17
C THR A 37 7.95 4.15 6.55
N VAL A 38 7.57 3.08 7.23
CA VAL A 38 7.06 3.18 8.62
C VAL A 38 8.09 3.83 9.54
N SER A 39 9.38 3.52 9.36
CA SER A 39 10.45 4.12 10.16
C SER A 39 10.61 5.62 9.90
N ASP A 40 10.39 6.08 8.67
CA ASP A 40 10.41 7.51 8.35
C ASP A 40 9.28 8.23 9.08
N ILE A 41 8.08 7.64 9.11
CA ILE A 41 6.91 8.18 9.82
C ILE A 41 7.18 8.21 11.33
N GLU A 42 7.70 7.13 11.90
CA GLU A 42 8.05 7.08 13.33
C GLU A 42 9.08 8.15 13.71
N THR A 43 10.06 8.40 12.83
CA THR A 43 11.07 9.44 13.03
C THR A 43 10.46 10.83 12.91
N MET A 44 9.59 11.08 11.94
CA MET A 44 8.89 12.36 11.79
C MET A 44 7.96 12.67 12.97
N LEU A 45 7.41 11.64 13.60
CA LEU A 45 6.54 11.77 14.78
C LEU A 45 7.31 11.73 16.10
N ASN A 46 8.63 11.53 16.08
CA ASN A 46 9.45 11.53 17.28
C ASN A 46 9.56 12.97 17.84
N PRO A 47 9.09 13.23 19.07
CA PRO A 47 9.13 14.56 19.67
C PRO A 47 10.53 15.16 19.78
N GLU A 48 11.56 14.33 20.01
CA GLU A 48 12.95 14.79 20.09
C GLU A 48 13.49 15.22 18.73
N ALA A 49 13.17 14.46 17.68
CA ALA A 49 13.55 14.79 16.31
C ALA A 49 12.84 16.07 15.84
N ILE A 50 11.57 16.26 16.20
CA ILE A 50 10.82 17.49 15.94
C ILE A 50 11.47 18.66 16.69
N MET A 51 11.76 18.51 17.98
CA MET A 51 12.37 19.57 18.78
C MET A 51 13.77 19.96 18.28
N ASP A 52 14.56 19.00 17.80
CA ASP A 52 15.86 19.26 17.20
C ASP A 52 15.72 19.96 15.83
N ALA A 53 14.80 19.51 14.98
CA ALA A 53 14.50 20.19 13.72
C ALA A 53 14.01 21.64 13.93
N VAL A 54 13.11 21.85 14.89
CA VAL A 54 12.58 23.16 15.31
C VAL A 54 13.71 24.06 15.82
N ARG A 55 14.61 23.53 16.66
CA ARG A 55 15.79 24.24 17.15
C ARG A 55 16.74 24.63 16.03
N ASN A 56 17.01 23.71 15.10
CA ASN A 56 17.93 23.92 13.99
C ASN A 56 17.36 24.85 12.90
N TRP A 57 16.04 24.90 12.76
CA TRP A 57 15.34 25.80 11.82
C TRP A 57 14.96 27.16 12.43
N GLY A 58 15.14 27.36 13.74
CA GLY A 58 14.78 28.61 14.41
C GLY A 58 13.26 28.89 14.44
N ILE A 59 12.43 27.86 14.23
CA ILE A 59 10.97 27.95 14.30
C ILE A 59 10.56 27.85 15.77
N ALA A 60 9.57 28.62 16.22
CA ALA A 60 9.04 28.48 17.58
C ALA A 60 8.18 27.20 17.65
N PRO A 61 8.32 26.33 18.68
CA PRO A 61 7.63 25.03 18.73
C PRO A 61 6.10 25.13 18.66
N ALA A 62 5.50 26.28 19.00
CA ALA A 62 4.07 26.51 18.93
C ALA A 62 3.51 26.70 17.51
N THR A 63 4.33 27.14 16.53
CA THR A 63 3.86 27.39 15.16
C THR A 63 4.07 26.19 14.24
N ALA A 64 4.99 25.28 14.58
CA ALA A 64 5.29 24.09 13.78
C ALA A 64 4.14 23.06 13.75
N VAL A 65 3.32 23.00 14.81
CA VAL A 65 2.18 22.07 14.89
C VAL A 65 1.00 22.55 14.04
N GLU A 66 0.76 23.87 13.97
CA GLU A 66 -0.32 24.46 13.18
C GLU A 66 -0.05 24.35 11.67
N ASP A 67 1.19 24.56 11.22
CA ASP A 67 1.56 24.42 9.80
C ASP A 67 1.43 22.97 9.31
N CYS A 68 1.70 21.97 10.16
CA CYS A 68 1.57 20.55 9.80
C CYS A 68 0.11 20.06 9.73
N ILE A 69 -0.83 20.73 10.39
CA ILE A 69 -2.24 20.32 10.45
C ILE A 69 -3.09 20.97 9.33
N ASN A 70 -2.65 22.12 8.81
CA ASN A 70 -3.41 22.90 7.81
C ASN A 70 -2.94 22.70 6.35
N LEU A 71 -2.07 21.71 6.09
CA LEU A 71 -1.58 21.30 4.77
C LEU A 71 -2.25 20.01 4.30
#